data_AF-G2E5L6-F1
#
_entry.id   AF-G2E5L6-F1
#
_cell.length_a   1.000
_cell.length_b   1.000
_cell.length_c   1.000
_cell.angle_alpha   90.00
_cell.angle_beta   90.00
_cell.angle_gamma   90.00
#
_symmetry.space_group_name_H-M   'P 1'
#
loop_
_entity.id
_entity.type
_entity.pdbx_description
1 polymer ?
#
loop_
_entity_poly.entity_id
_entity_poly.type
_entity_poly.pdbx_seq_one_letter_code
_entity_poly.pdbx_strand_id
1 'polypeptide(L)'
;MLDRVEYQEIEEIEQEGYVLECILSSSARYASADAILALPGMACNLEKNSILVDPDGYLNDIHRRVAAEFSGRRWVKIRTEDGVRCARSALDAMRQAANPAEAVHTLGEFIMHCSESITVAHLNPPTHRRTLANLRALLSTPEELALYEEILTAFGVERISEHEARRFLDQCLQAFDRAIEVKRSPVPFEWKLDPCIRDYLKRGTLEMIEEGAHRESLFWIALFFMISTLAIQQDGTPEERPVYGARLMHFLQALGLESPTAIGQRIEFCSELLEKVESYVDRFVATSSALKD
;
A
#
# COMPACT_ATOMS: atom_id res chain seq x y z
N MET A 1 32.94 5.89 7.30
CA MET A 1 33.15 6.13 5.85
C MET A 1 31.94 5.67 5.03
N LEU A 2 30.72 5.84 5.58
CA LEU A 2 29.42 5.75 4.89
C LEU A 2 28.60 7.00 5.27
N ASP A 3 29.28 8.13 5.43
CA ASP A 3 28.63 9.41 5.70
C ASP A 3 28.45 10.13 4.37
N ARG A 4 27.19 10.47 4.08
CA ARG A 4 26.74 11.49 3.09
C ARG A 4 26.42 11.04 1.66
N VAL A 5 25.60 10.01 1.52
CA VAL A 5 24.70 9.93 0.35
C VAL A 5 23.30 9.56 0.85
N GLU A 6 22.30 10.41 0.58
CA GLU A 6 20.89 10.01 0.63
C GLU A 6 20.66 9.10 -0.56
N TYR A 7 20.85 7.80 -0.35
CA TYR A 7 20.59 6.81 -1.38
C TYR A 7 19.82 5.64 -0.77
N GLN A 8 18.86 5.15 -1.55
CA GLN A 8 18.12 3.94 -1.25
C GLN A 8 18.22 3.04 -2.48
N GLU A 9 18.96 1.94 -2.35
CA GLU A 9 18.96 0.81 -3.28
C GLU A 9 17.84 -0.12 -2.81
N ILE A 10 16.92 -0.49 -3.70
CA ILE A 10 15.90 -1.49 -3.40
C ILE A 10 16.03 -2.60 -4.44
N GLU A 11 16.23 -3.82 -3.96
CA GLU A 11 16.30 -5.01 -4.79
C GLU A 11 15.35 -6.06 -4.26
N GLU A 12 14.79 -6.85 -5.16
CA GLU A 12 13.97 -8.01 -4.84
C GLU A 12 14.78 -9.26 -5.20
N ILE A 13 14.96 -10.16 -4.24
CA ILE A 13 15.80 -11.34 -4.41
C ILE A 13 15.00 -12.59 -4.04
N GLU A 14 15.04 -13.61 -4.88
CA GLU A 14 14.55 -14.93 -4.51
C GLU A 14 15.62 -15.70 -3.73
N GLN A 15 15.27 -16.17 -2.55
CA GLN A 15 16.10 -17.06 -1.74
C GLN A 15 15.24 -18.21 -1.19
N GLU A 16 15.53 -19.44 -1.62
CA GLU A 16 14.87 -20.67 -1.12
C GLU A 16 13.32 -20.62 -1.17
N GLY A 17 12.77 -19.98 -2.20
CA GLY A 17 11.31 -19.83 -2.38
C GLY A 17 10.69 -18.67 -1.59
N TYR A 18 11.50 -17.83 -0.95
CA TYR A 18 11.10 -16.54 -0.37
C TYR A 18 11.55 -15.40 -1.27
N VAL A 19 10.71 -14.37 -1.37
CA VAL A 19 11.09 -13.08 -1.93
C VAL A 19 11.54 -12.19 -0.79
N LEU A 20 12.75 -11.65 -0.92
CA LEU A 20 13.35 -10.72 0.03
C LEU A 20 13.46 -9.34 -0.64
N GLU A 21 12.77 -8.35 -0.09
CA GLU A 21 13.01 -6.95 -0.42
C GLU A 21 14.22 -6.47 0.40
N CYS A 22 15.34 -6.24 -0.28
CA CYS A 22 16.58 -5.75 0.31
C CYS A 22 16.70 -4.25 0.10
N ILE A 23 16.85 -3.52 1.20
CA ILE A 23 16.97 -2.06 1.17
C ILE A 23 18.34 -1.66 1.72
N LEU A 24 19.21 -1.15 0.86
CA LEU A 24 20.43 -0.48 1.29
C LEU A 24 20.13 1.00 1.49
N SER A 25 20.37 1.52 2.70
CA SER A 25 20.14 2.93 3.01
C SER A 25 21.17 3.50 3.98
N SER A 26 21.25 4.83 4.01
CA SER A 26 22.12 5.57 4.94
C SER A 26 21.74 5.33 6.40
N SER A 27 22.75 5.23 7.27
CA SER A 27 22.57 5.16 8.73
C SER A 27 21.84 6.39 9.29
N ALA A 28 21.85 7.53 8.58
CA ALA A 28 21.10 8.72 8.93
C ALA A 28 19.59 8.46 9.04
N ARG A 29 19.07 7.45 8.34
CA ARG A 29 17.67 7.01 8.44
C ARG A 29 17.31 6.48 9.84
N TYR A 30 18.32 6.07 10.61
CA TYR A 30 18.20 5.60 11.99
C TYR A 30 18.69 6.64 13.01
N ALA A 31 18.74 7.94 12.66
CA ALA A 31 19.36 8.98 13.48
C ALA A 31 18.93 9.00 14.96
N SER A 32 17.67 8.72 15.27
CA SER A 32 17.17 8.65 16.65
C SER A 32 15.91 7.79 16.78
N ALA A 33 15.65 7.30 17.99
CA ALA A 33 14.40 6.59 18.30
C ALA A 33 13.15 7.45 18.08
N ASP A 34 13.20 8.75 18.38
CA ASP A 34 12.07 9.68 18.14
C ASP A 34 11.73 9.77 16.64
N ALA A 35 12.75 9.86 15.78
CA ALA A 35 12.56 9.89 14.34
C ALA A 35 11.94 8.58 13.85
N ILE A 36 12.39 7.43 14.38
CA ILE A 36 11.82 6.12 14.04
C ILE A 36 10.38 5.96 14.56
N LEU A 37 10.09 6.35 15.80
CA LEU A 37 8.77 6.24 16.42
C LEU A 37 7.71 7.07 15.69
N ALA A 38 8.11 8.15 15.03
CA ALA A 38 7.24 8.97 14.20
C ALA A 38 6.88 8.33 12.85
N LEU A 39 7.60 7.29 12.40
CA LEU A 39 7.45 6.69 11.07
C LEU A 39 6.68 5.36 11.14
N PRO A 40 5.47 5.25 10.54
CA PRO A 40 4.66 4.04 10.60
C PRO A 40 5.39 2.75 10.21
N GLY A 41 5.99 2.74 9.01
CA GLY A 41 6.66 1.58 8.44
C GLY A 41 8.05 1.27 9.02
N MET A 42 8.64 2.17 9.82
CA MET A 42 9.94 1.91 10.47
C MET A 42 9.78 1.55 11.95
N ALA A 43 8.86 2.21 12.65
CA ALA A 43 8.60 1.93 14.06
C ALA A 43 8.24 0.46 14.30
N CYS A 44 7.42 -0.14 13.43
CA CYS A 44 7.01 -1.54 13.56
C CYS A 44 8.17 -2.53 13.36
N ASN A 45 9.15 -2.19 12.52
CA ASN A 45 10.32 -3.04 12.25
C ASN A 45 11.29 -3.06 13.43
N LEU A 46 11.32 -2.00 14.25
CA LEU A 46 12.19 -1.87 15.41
C LEU A 46 11.47 -1.97 16.76
N GLU A 47 10.15 -2.15 16.79
CA GLU A 47 9.43 -2.52 18.01
C GLU A 47 9.79 -3.94 18.45
N LYS A 48 9.91 -4.86 17.48
CA LYS A 48 10.45 -6.20 17.70
C LYS A 48 11.95 -6.20 17.50
N ASN A 49 12.65 -7.05 18.24
CA ASN A 49 14.08 -7.25 18.00
C ASN A 49 14.28 -8.08 16.73
N SER A 50 14.42 -7.40 15.60
CA SER A 50 14.70 -7.96 14.27
C SER A 50 16.16 -7.75 13.84
N ILE A 51 17.01 -7.25 14.74
CA ILE A 51 18.39 -6.88 14.45
C ILE A 51 19.24 -8.14 14.30
N LEU A 52 19.84 -8.32 13.12
CA LEU A 52 20.72 -9.44 12.83
C LEU A 52 22.17 -9.17 13.25
N VAL A 53 22.66 -7.95 13.00
CA VAL A 53 24.04 -7.53 13.25
C VAL A 53 24.05 -6.06 13.70
N ASP A 54 24.69 -5.79 14.84
CA ASP A 54 24.83 -4.44 15.42
C ASP A 54 26.14 -4.36 16.22
N PRO A 55 27.29 -4.19 15.55
CA PRO A 55 28.61 -4.32 16.18
C PRO A 55 28.87 -3.25 17.24
N ASP A 56 28.25 -2.08 17.11
CA ASP A 56 28.46 -0.92 17.99
C ASP A 56 27.32 -0.76 19.01
N GLY A 57 26.28 -1.60 18.97
CA GLY A 57 25.11 -1.54 19.86
C GLY A 57 24.13 -0.40 19.57
N TYR A 58 24.34 0.35 18.49
CA TYR A 58 23.56 1.54 18.15
C TYR A 58 22.11 1.21 17.81
N LEU A 59 21.88 0.18 16.99
CA LEU A 59 20.52 -0.22 16.61
C LEU A 59 19.78 -0.81 17.81
N ASN A 60 20.47 -1.53 18.69
CA ASN A 60 19.89 -2.11 19.89
C ASN A 60 19.45 -1.01 20.88
N ASP A 61 20.21 0.09 21.00
CA ASP A 61 19.82 1.26 21.78
C ASP A 61 18.54 1.91 21.26
N ILE A 62 18.42 2.05 19.94
CA ILE A 62 17.21 2.55 19.29
C ILE A 62 16.05 1.59 19.52
N HIS A 63 16.23 0.30 19.23
CA HIS A 63 15.22 -0.75 19.42
C HIS A 63 14.66 -0.74 20.84
N ARG A 64 15.52 -0.70 21.88
CA ARG A 64 15.05 -0.68 23.28
C ARG A 64 14.09 0.48 23.56
N ARG A 65 14.38 1.65 23.00
CA ARG A 65 13.53 2.83 23.18
C ARG A 65 12.26 2.74 22.33
N VAL A 66 12.38 2.32 21.07
CA VAL A 66 11.23 2.13 20.18
C VAL A 66 10.26 1.09 20.77
N ALA A 67 10.75 -0.07 21.21
CA ALA A 67 9.93 -1.12 21.83
C ALA A 67 9.18 -0.64 23.09
N ALA A 68 9.82 0.19 23.92
CA ALA A 68 9.19 0.74 25.11
C ALA A 68 8.07 1.73 24.78
N GLU A 69 8.31 2.59 23.79
CA GLU A 69 7.46 3.74 23.46
C GLU A 69 6.53 3.51 22.25
N PHE A 70 6.63 2.38 21.53
CA PHE A 70 5.87 2.11 20.30
C PHE A 70 4.36 2.22 20.49
N SER A 71 3.85 1.75 21.63
CA SER A 71 2.42 1.85 21.97
C SER A 71 2.05 3.17 22.66
N GLY A 72 2.99 4.11 22.76
CA GLY A 72 2.78 5.41 23.38
C GLY A 72 1.79 6.25 22.57
N ARG A 73 0.75 6.76 23.23
CA ARG A 73 -0.37 7.48 22.61
C ARG A 73 0.11 8.66 21.78
N ARG A 74 1.13 9.38 22.26
CA ARG A 74 1.81 10.46 21.52
C ARG A 74 2.35 9.97 20.16
N TRP A 75 3.05 8.84 20.15
CA TRP A 75 3.70 8.31 18.94
C TRP A 75 2.71 7.65 17.99
N VAL A 76 1.67 7.00 18.50
CA VAL A 76 0.56 6.53 17.67
C VAL A 76 -0.13 7.72 17.01
N LYS A 77 -0.46 8.76 17.78
CA LYS A 77 -1.08 9.98 17.24
C LYS A 77 -0.26 10.61 16.09
N ILE A 78 1.05 10.77 16.29
CA ILE A 78 1.93 11.31 15.23
C ILE A 78 1.84 10.48 13.95
N ARG A 79 1.87 9.16 14.06
CA ARG A 79 1.81 8.25 12.91
C ARG A 79 0.44 8.24 12.24
N THR A 80 -0.65 8.30 12.99
CA THR A 80 -2.00 8.36 12.41
C THR A 80 -2.25 9.70 11.71
N GLU A 81 -1.76 10.81 12.28
CA GLU A 81 -1.80 12.15 11.67
C GLU A 81 -0.97 12.22 10.38
N ASP A 82 0.18 11.55 10.33
CA ASP A 82 0.98 11.40 9.09
C ASP A 82 0.18 10.68 8.01
N GLY A 83 -0.42 9.52 8.31
CA GLY A 83 -1.26 8.79 7.37
C GLY A 83 -2.46 9.62 6.87
N VAL A 84 -3.16 10.34 7.76
CA VAL A 84 -4.28 11.22 7.36
C VAL A 84 -3.80 12.35 6.44
N ARG A 85 -2.64 12.96 6.74
CA ARG A 85 -2.04 13.97 5.88
C ARG A 85 -1.70 13.41 4.50
N CYS A 86 -1.07 12.24 4.44
CA CYS A 86 -0.71 11.57 3.19
C CYS A 86 -1.95 11.18 2.37
N ALA A 87 -3.00 10.68 3.02
CA ALA A 87 -4.29 10.42 2.36
C ALA A 87 -4.88 11.71 1.77
N ARG A 88 -4.82 12.83 2.50
CA ARG A 88 -5.27 14.13 1.98
C ARG A 88 -4.46 14.57 0.75
N SER A 89 -3.15 14.43 0.78
CA SER A 89 -2.28 14.74 -0.37
C SER A 89 -2.57 13.84 -1.58
N ALA A 90 -2.83 12.55 -1.37
CA ALA A 90 -3.23 11.63 -2.44
C ALA A 90 -4.59 12.02 -3.05
N LEU A 91 -5.54 12.45 -2.23
CA LEU A 91 -6.83 12.96 -2.70
C LEU A 91 -6.68 14.26 -3.51
N ASP A 92 -5.81 15.16 -3.09
CA ASP A 92 -5.47 16.37 -3.84
C ASP A 92 -4.80 16.03 -5.18
N ALA A 93 -3.90 15.04 -5.20
CA ALA A 93 -3.29 14.55 -6.43
C ALA A 93 -4.33 13.91 -7.37
N MET A 94 -5.29 13.13 -6.83
CA MET A 94 -6.38 12.54 -7.60
C MET A 94 -7.24 13.60 -8.29
N ARG A 95 -7.47 14.75 -7.65
CA ARG A 95 -8.17 15.91 -8.27
C ARG A 95 -7.44 16.49 -9.47
N GLN A 96 -6.12 16.31 -9.55
CA GLN A 96 -5.25 16.81 -10.62
C GLN A 96 -4.89 15.74 -11.65
N ALA A 97 -5.40 14.50 -11.51
CA ALA A 97 -5.07 13.41 -12.40
C ALA A 97 -5.49 13.72 -13.84
N ALA A 98 -4.56 13.59 -14.79
CA ALA A 98 -4.78 13.89 -16.20
C ALA A 98 -5.50 12.75 -16.94
N ASN A 99 -5.48 11.54 -16.39
CA ASN A 99 -6.07 10.35 -16.99
C ASN A 99 -6.52 9.32 -15.92
N PRO A 100 -7.37 8.34 -16.29
CA PRO A 100 -7.86 7.32 -15.35
C PRO A 100 -6.76 6.47 -14.69
N ALA A 101 -5.63 6.28 -15.37
CA ALA A 101 -4.50 5.52 -14.86
C ALA A 101 -3.81 6.26 -13.68
N GLU A 102 -3.62 7.57 -13.81
CA GLU A 102 -3.16 8.41 -12.69
C GLU A 102 -4.20 8.48 -11.56
N ALA A 103 -5.48 8.53 -11.90
CA ALA A 103 -6.56 8.54 -10.90
C ALA A 103 -6.61 7.26 -10.05
N VAL A 104 -6.45 6.08 -10.66
CA VAL A 104 -6.41 4.82 -9.87
C VAL A 104 -5.15 4.69 -9.04
N HIS A 105 -4.01 5.23 -9.51
CA HIS A 105 -2.77 5.21 -8.75
C HIS A 105 -2.89 6.04 -7.47
N THR A 106 -3.32 7.30 -7.61
CA THR A 106 -3.57 8.22 -6.48
C THR A 106 -4.70 7.74 -5.58
N LEU A 107 -5.74 7.10 -6.13
CA LEU A 107 -6.76 6.42 -5.31
C LEU A 107 -6.16 5.27 -4.49
N GLY A 108 -5.26 4.48 -5.07
CA GLY A 108 -4.54 3.43 -4.35
C GLY A 108 -3.73 3.99 -3.17
N GLU A 109 -3.02 5.10 -3.36
CA GLU A 109 -2.31 5.79 -2.29
C GLU A 109 -3.27 6.29 -1.20
N PHE A 110 -4.39 6.92 -1.59
CA PHE A 110 -5.43 7.35 -0.65
C PHE A 110 -5.93 6.19 0.22
N ILE A 111 -6.31 5.07 -0.41
CA ILE A 111 -6.81 3.88 0.29
C ILE A 111 -5.74 3.27 1.20
N MET A 112 -4.49 3.21 0.74
CA MET A 112 -3.35 2.73 1.52
C MET A 112 -3.17 3.55 2.79
N HIS A 113 -3.17 4.88 2.69
CA HIS A 113 -2.93 5.76 3.82
C HIS A 113 -4.11 5.81 4.80
N CYS A 114 -5.36 5.77 4.31
CA CYS A 114 -6.52 5.58 5.18
C CYS A 114 -6.43 4.26 5.97
N SER A 115 -6.02 3.18 5.31
CA SER A 115 -5.85 1.86 5.93
C SER A 115 -4.68 1.86 6.92
N GLU A 116 -3.58 2.52 6.59
CA GLU A 116 -2.41 2.69 7.45
C GLU A 116 -2.78 3.44 8.73
N SER A 117 -3.48 4.57 8.65
CA SER A 117 -3.94 5.31 9.83
C SER A 117 -4.77 4.45 10.78
N ILE A 118 -5.67 3.61 10.25
CA ILE A 118 -6.48 2.71 11.08
C ILE A 118 -5.62 1.59 11.68
N THR A 119 -4.81 0.90 10.87
CA THR A 119 -3.98 -0.22 11.34
C THR A 119 -2.96 0.23 12.40
N VAL A 120 -2.31 1.38 12.20
CA VAL A 120 -1.41 2.00 13.16
C VAL A 120 -2.11 2.36 14.46
N ALA A 121 -3.33 2.92 14.40
CA ALA A 121 -4.11 3.22 15.60
C ALA A 121 -4.30 1.96 16.47
N HIS A 122 -4.51 0.81 15.83
CA HIS A 122 -4.65 -0.50 16.46
C HIS A 122 -3.33 -1.21 16.79
N LEU A 123 -2.17 -0.55 16.62
CA LEU A 123 -0.84 -1.15 16.76
C LEU A 123 -0.60 -2.36 15.85
N ASN A 124 -1.36 -2.46 14.76
CA ASN A 124 -1.18 -3.48 13.74
C ASN A 124 -0.27 -2.92 12.64
N PRO A 125 0.90 -3.52 12.35
CA PRO A 125 1.79 -3.02 11.31
C PRO A 125 1.09 -2.95 9.94
N PRO A 126 1.25 -1.84 9.19
CA PRO A 126 0.69 -1.74 7.85
C PRO A 126 1.40 -2.74 6.90
N THR A 127 0.65 -3.28 5.95
CA THR A 127 1.18 -4.19 4.91
C THR A 127 0.61 -3.78 3.57
N HIS A 128 1.40 -3.74 2.49
CA HIS A 128 0.85 -3.37 1.18
C HIS A 128 -0.13 -4.43 0.63
N ARG A 129 0.29 -5.69 0.50
CA ARG A 129 -0.52 -6.76 -0.13
C ARG A 129 -1.87 -6.97 0.54
N ARG A 130 -1.87 -7.09 1.88
CA ARG A 130 -3.05 -7.46 2.68
C ARG A 130 -3.70 -6.25 3.37
N THR A 131 -3.40 -5.02 2.96
CA THR A 131 -3.82 -3.81 3.69
C THR A 131 -5.32 -3.81 4.04
N LEU A 132 -6.17 -4.05 3.04
CA LEU A 132 -7.62 -4.08 3.20
C LEU A 132 -8.10 -5.34 3.95
N ALA A 133 -7.53 -6.50 3.65
CA ALA A 133 -7.90 -7.75 4.33
C ALA A 133 -7.62 -7.69 5.83
N ASN A 134 -6.51 -7.06 6.22
CA ASN A 134 -6.12 -6.92 7.62
C ASN A 134 -7.00 -5.90 8.37
N LEU A 135 -7.54 -4.88 7.69
CA LEU A 135 -8.47 -3.92 8.32
C LEU A 135 -9.72 -4.59 8.89
N ARG A 136 -10.29 -5.56 8.16
CA ARG A 136 -11.54 -6.19 8.56
C ARG A 136 -11.49 -6.77 9.97
N ALA A 137 -10.35 -7.35 10.35
CA ALA A 137 -10.17 -7.98 11.65
C ALA A 137 -10.07 -6.98 12.82
N LEU A 138 -9.76 -5.71 12.53
CA LEU A 138 -9.61 -4.64 13.52
C LEU A 138 -10.92 -3.91 13.83
N LEU A 139 -11.91 -4.05 12.96
CA LEU A 139 -13.17 -3.31 12.97
C LEU A 139 -14.31 -4.25 13.38
N SER A 140 -14.99 -3.95 14.49
CA SER A 140 -15.89 -4.91 15.16
C SER A 140 -17.31 -4.41 15.42
N THR A 141 -17.49 -3.11 15.65
CA THR A 141 -18.80 -2.50 15.87
C THR A 141 -19.53 -2.25 14.54
N PRO A 142 -20.86 -2.13 14.53
CA PRO A 142 -21.60 -1.83 13.30
C PRO A 142 -21.12 -0.56 12.57
N GLU A 143 -20.72 0.48 13.32
CA GLU A 143 -20.15 1.72 12.76
C GLU A 143 -18.79 1.48 12.10
N GLU A 144 -17.91 0.73 12.78
CA GLU A 144 -16.60 0.35 12.24
C GLU A 144 -16.69 -0.54 11.00
N LEU A 145 -17.65 -1.46 10.99
CA LEU A 145 -17.92 -2.32 9.83
C LEU A 145 -18.49 -1.51 8.66
N ALA A 146 -19.30 -0.49 8.92
CA ALA A 146 -19.75 0.42 7.88
C ALA A 146 -18.57 1.22 7.29
N LEU A 147 -17.68 1.74 8.15
CA LEU A 147 -16.46 2.42 7.69
C LEU A 147 -15.57 1.50 6.81
N TYR A 148 -15.44 0.23 7.19
CA TYR A 148 -14.74 -0.76 6.38
C TYR A 148 -15.34 -0.91 4.97
N GLU A 149 -16.66 -1.11 4.87
CA GLU A 149 -17.33 -1.26 3.57
C GLU A 149 -17.32 0.06 2.77
N GLU A 150 -17.29 1.22 3.43
CA GLU A 150 -17.08 2.51 2.77
C GLU A 150 -15.66 2.61 2.17
N ILE A 151 -14.62 2.11 2.84
CA ILE A 151 -13.26 2.03 2.26
C ILE A 151 -13.25 1.13 1.01
N LEU A 152 -13.92 -0.02 1.06
CA LEU A 152 -14.04 -0.90 -0.11
C LEU A 152 -14.81 -0.24 -1.27
N THR A 153 -15.87 0.51 -0.95
CA THR A 153 -16.66 1.29 -1.90
C THR A 153 -15.84 2.44 -2.50
N ALA A 154 -15.02 3.11 -1.69
CA ALA A 154 -14.08 4.13 -2.16
C ALA A 154 -13.02 3.55 -3.09
N PHE A 155 -12.65 2.28 -2.96
CA PHE A 155 -11.77 1.65 -3.94
C PHE A 155 -12.55 1.15 -5.18
N GLY A 156 -13.85 0.86 -5.05
CA GLY A 156 -14.74 0.44 -6.14
C GLY A 156 -14.80 -1.06 -6.32
N VAL A 157 -14.59 -1.82 -5.24
CA VAL A 157 -14.52 -3.28 -5.28
C VAL A 157 -15.75 -3.95 -4.68
N GLU A 158 -16.80 -3.18 -4.35
CA GLU A 158 -17.95 -3.68 -3.61
C GLU A 158 -18.79 -4.70 -4.40
N ARG A 159 -18.76 -4.62 -5.73
CA ARG A 159 -19.50 -5.52 -6.63
C ARG A 159 -18.65 -6.59 -7.32
N ILE A 160 -17.35 -6.62 -7.05
CA ILE A 160 -16.44 -7.55 -7.71
C ILE A 160 -16.67 -8.96 -7.20
N SER A 161 -17.00 -9.87 -8.10
CA SER A 161 -17.11 -11.29 -7.79
C SER A 161 -15.74 -11.97 -7.70
N GLU A 162 -15.68 -13.13 -7.04
CA GLU A 162 -14.47 -13.97 -7.00
C GLU A 162 -13.98 -14.32 -8.42
N HIS A 163 -14.91 -14.61 -9.34
CA HIS A 163 -14.59 -14.93 -10.73
C HIS A 163 -13.91 -13.76 -11.45
N GLU A 164 -14.41 -12.54 -11.24
CA GLU A 164 -13.80 -11.33 -11.81
C GLU A 164 -12.42 -11.05 -11.21
N ALA A 165 -12.26 -11.22 -9.89
CA ALA A 165 -10.96 -11.06 -9.23
C ALA A 165 -9.90 -12.00 -9.84
N ARG A 166 -10.25 -13.29 -10.03
CA ARG A 166 -9.36 -14.27 -10.68
C ARG A 166 -9.04 -13.89 -12.12
N ARG A 167 -10.04 -13.43 -12.88
CA ARG A 167 -9.83 -12.97 -14.26
C ARG A 167 -8.89 -11.76 -14.32
N PHE A 168 -9.03 -10.80 -13.41
CA PHE A 168 -8.14 -9.64 -13.36
C PHE A 168 -6.73 -10.01 -12.91
N LEU A 169 -6.59 -10.97 -11.99
CA LEU A 169 -5.28 -11.53 -11.66
C LEU A 169 -4.62 -12.16 -12.89
N ASP A 170 -5.32 -12.98 -13.67
CA ASP A 170 -4.76 -13.60 -14.88
C ASP A 170 -4.33 -12.55 -15.92
N GLN A 171 -5.12 -11.50 -16.10
CA GLN A 171 -4.77 -10.39 -17.00
C GLN A 171 -3.55 -9.59 -16.49
N CYS A 172 -3.49 -9.35 -15.17
CA CYS A 172 -2.38 -8.68 -14.51
C CYS A 172 -1.09 -9.50 -14.66
N LEU A 173 -1.14 -10.82 -14.46
CA LEU A 173 0.02 -11.71 -14.64
C LEU A 173 0.51 -11.74 -16.09
N GLN A 174 -0.39 -11.74 -17.07
CA GLN A 174 0.00 -11.62 -18.48
C GLN A 174 0.67 -10.28 -18.79
N ALA A 175 0.16 -9.18 -18.22
CA ALA A 175 0.79 -7.87 -18.35
C ALA A 175 2.15 -7.84 -17.66
N PHE A 176 2.28 -8.44 -16.48
CA PHE A 176 3.53 -8.53 -15.72
C PHE A 176 4.61 -9.29 -16.48
N ASP A 177 4.29 -10.49 -16.97
CA ASP A 177 5.19 -11.32 -17.76
C ASP A 177 5.69 -10.55 -18.98
N ARG A 178 4.79 -9.85 -19.68
CA ARG A 178 5.17 -9.06 -20.85
C ARG A 178 5.97 -7.81 -20.49
N ALA A 179 5.64 -7.14 -19.38
CA ALA A 179 6.36 -5.95 -18.91
C ALA A 179 7.83 -6.25 -18.64
N ILE A 180 8.13 -7.38 -17.99
CA ILE A 180 9.51 -7.83 -17.74
C ILE A 180 10.29 -7.98 -19.05
N GLU A 181 9.67 -8.51 -20.11
CA GLU A 181 10.34 -8.75 -21.39
C GLU A 181 10.63 -7.46 -22.17
N VAL A 182 9.76 -6.45 -22.07
CA VAL A 182 9.82 -5.25 -22.91
C VAL A 182 10.42 -4.03 -22.23
N LYS A 183 10.34 -3.95 -20.90
CA LYS A 183 10.76 -2.77 -20.15
C LYS A 183 12.24 -2.45 -20.42
N ARG A 184 12.49 -1.20 -20.79
CA ARG A 184 13.82 -0.61 -21.03
C ARG A 184 13.96 0.74 -20.36
N SER A 185 12.84 1.42 -20.16
CA SER A 185 12.76 2.74 -19.56
C SER A 185 12.35 2.64 -18.09
N PRO A 186 12.75 3.61 -17.24
CA PRO A 186 12.28 3.69 -15.86
C PRO A 186 10.75 3.82 -15.78
N VAL A 187 10.15 3.15 -14.81
CA VAL A 187 8.73 3.32 -14.43
C VAL A 187 8.62 3.39 -12.91
N PRO A 188 7.54 3.97 -12.34
CA PRO A 188 7.30 3.93 -10.91
C PRO A 188 7.35 2.50 -10.35
N PHE A 189 7.99 2.33 -9.18
CA PHE A 189 8.15 1.04 -8.50
C PHE A 189 8.79 -0.05 -9.37
N GLU A 190 9.72 0.31 -10.25
CA GLU A 190 10.30 -0.64 -11.20
C GLU A 190 10.98 -1.86 -10.56
N TRP A 191 11.47 -1.76 -9.33
CA TRP A 191 12.02 -2.90 -8.58
C TRP A 191 10.98 -4.00 -8.33
N LYS A 192 9.67 -3.69 -8.39
CA LYS A 192 8.59 -4.69 -8.33
C LYS A 192 8.41 -5.46 -9.63
N LEU A 193 8.96 -4.97 -10.75
CA LEU A 193 8.93 -5.67 -12.05
C LEU A 193 10.15 -6.58 -12.21
N ASP A 194 10.34 -7.48 -11.23
CA ASP A 194 11.38 -8.50 -11.23
C ASP A 194 10.77 -9.90 -11.39
N PRO A 195 11.39 -10.82 -12.15
CA PRO A 195 10.92 -12.20 -12.29
C PRO A 195 10.60 -12.91 -10.97
N CYS A 196 11.36 -12.66 -9.90
CA CYS A 196 11.11 -13.31 -8.60
C CYS A 196 9.77 -12.90 -7.97
N ILE A 197 9.26 -11.71 -8.29
CA ILE A 197 8.00 -11.18 -7.77
C ILE A 197 6.78 -11.87 -8.37
N ARG A 198 6.91 -12.44 -9.57
CA ARG A 198 5.80 -13.04 -10.32
C ARG A 198 5.00 -14.04 -9.48
N ASP A 199 5.69 -14.98 -8.86
CA ASP A 199 5.04 -16.05 -8.10
C ASP A 199 4.55 -15.58 -6.74
N TYR A 200 5.23 -14.59 -6.14
CA TYR A 200 4.75 -13.89 -4.94
C TYR A 200 3.42 -13.16 -5.21
N LEU A 201 3.33 -12.42 -6.32
CA LEU A 201 2.09 -11.77 -6.78
C LEU A 201 0.99 -12.81 -7.00
N LYS A 202 1.27 -13.87 -7.76
CA LYS A 202 0.27 -14.90 -8.09
C LYS A 202 -0.23 -15.62 -6.84
N ARG A 203 0.67 -16.26 -6.09
CA ARG A 203 0.31 -17.10 -4.94
C ARG A 203 -0.31 -16.26 -3.83
N GLY A 204 0.27 -15.09 -3.55
CA GLY A 204 -0.23 -14.22 -2.51
C GLY A 204 -1.60 -13.61 -2.82
N THR A 205 -1.95 -13.40 -4.09
CA THR A 205 -3.29 -12.94 -4.47
C THR A 205 -4.29 -14.10 -4.43
N LEU A 206 -3.92 -15.29 -4.93
CA LEU A 206 -4.79 -16.48 -4.89
C LEU A 206 -5.14 -16.88 -3.45
N GLU A 207 -4.18 -16.82 -2.53
CA GLU A 207 -4.39 -17.04 -1.10
C GLU A 207 -5.51 -16.14 -0.55
N MET A 208 -5.45 -14.83 -0.81
CA MET A 208 -6.50 -13.91 -0.36
C MET A 208 -7.87 -14.23 -0.97
N ILE A 209 -7.91 -14.57 -2.26
CA ILE A 209 -9.16 -14.94 -2.94
C ILE A 209 -9.76 -16.21 -2.32
N GLU A 210 -8.94 -17.22 -2.05
CA GLU A 210 -9.35 -18.50 -1.44
C GLU A 210 -9.82 -18.35 0.01
N GLU A 211 -9.29 -17.37 0.75
CA GLU A 211 -9.76 -16.96 2.08
C GLU A 211 -11.07 -16.15 2.05
N GLY A 212 -11.61 -15.87 0.86
CA GLY A 212 -12.81 -15.06 0.66
C GLY A 212 -12.54 -13.55 0.57
N ALA A 213 -11.29 -13.11 0.73
CA ALA A 213 -10.86 -11.71 0.60
C ALA A 213 -10.63 -11.28 -0.87
N HIS A 214 -11.54 -11.70 -1.75
CA HIS A 214 -11.42 -11.46 -3.18
C HIS A 214 -11.55 -9.97 -3.54
N ARG A 215 -12.43 -9.20 -2.87
CA ARG A 215 -12.60 -7.76 -3.11
C ARG A 215 -11.33 -6.98 -2.74
N GLU A 216 -10.75 -7.34 -1.61
CA GLU A 216 -9.55 -6.77 -1.02
C GLU A 216 -8.32 -7.07 -1.90
N SER A 217 -8.29 -8.25 -2.53
CA SER A 217 -7.19 -8.67 -3.41
C SER A 217 -6.96 -7.74 -4.60
N LEU A 218 -8.00 -7.01 -5.04
CA LEU A 218 -7.91 -6.11 -6.18
C LEU A 218 -6.99 -4.91 -5.90
N PHE A 219 -6.77 -4.55 -4.64
CA PHE A 219 -5.82 -3.51 -4.26
C PHE A 219 -4.40 -3.87 -4.71
N TRP A 220 -4.00 -5.12 -4.46
CA TRP A 220 -2.71 -5.63 -4.87
C TRP A 220 -2.63 -5.84 -6.39
N ILE A 221 -3.70 -6.36 -6.99
CA ILE A 221 -3.79 -6.51 -8.46
C ILE A 221 -3.63 -5.15 -9.15
N ALA A 222 -4.28 -4.09 -8.64
CA ALA A 222 -4.25 -2.76 -9.24
C ALA A 222 -2.83 -2.22 -9.38
N LEU A 223 -2.02 -2.32 -8.31
CA LEU A 223 -0.62 -1.86 -8.32
C LEU A 223 0.16 -2.52 -9.46
N PHE A 224 0.15 -3.86 -9.52
CA PHE A 224 0.93 -4.60 -10.51
C PHE A 224 0.39 -4.42 -11.92
N PHE A 225 -0.93 -4.36 -12.08
CA PHE A 225 -1.55 -4.20 -13.39
C PHE A 225 -1.21 -2.83 -13.98
N MET A 226 -1.20 -1.80 -13.13
CA MET A 226 -0.81 -0.44 -13.48
C MET A 226 0.65 -0.34 -13.91
N ILE A 227 1.60 -0.72 -13.05
CA ILE A 227 3.03 -0.57 -13.35
C ILE A 227 3.45 -1.43 -14.56
N SER A 228 2.86 -2.62 -14.71
CA SER A 228 3.14 -3.51 -15.84
C SER A 228 2.59 -2.93 -17.14
N THR A 229 1.36 -2.42 -17.13
CA THR A 229 0.76 -1.81 -18.33
C THR A 229 1.51 -0.54 -18.71
N LEU A 230 1.94 0.28 -17.75
CA LEU A 230 2.72 1.48 -18.02
C LEU A 230 4.05 1.16 -18.73
N ALA A 231 4.77 0.15 -18.25
CA ALA A 231 5.99 -0.33 -18.92
C ALA A 231 5.72 -0.76 -20.37
N ILE A 232 4.61 -1.47 -20.63
CA ILE A 232 4.22 -1.88 -21.98
C ILE A 232 3.80 -0.67 -22.84
N GLN A 233 3.08 0.32 -22.28
CA GLN A 233 2.71 1.53 -23.02
C GLN A 233 3.95 2.30 -23.49
N GLN A 234 4.99 2.31 -22.67
CA GLN A 234 6.24 3.02 -22.95
C GLN A 234 7.13 2.27 -23.94
N ASP A 235 7.42 0.99 -23.66
CA ASP A 235 8.47 0.24 -24.35
C ASP A 235 7.95 -0.92 -25.23
N GLY A 236 6.67 -1.29 -25.14
CA GLY A 236 6.05 -2.34 -25.96
C GLY A 236 5.82 -1.93 -27.42
N THR A 237 5.48 -2.90 -28.28
CA THR A 237 5.27 -2.64 -29.72
C THR A 237 3.96 -1.87 -29.98
N PRO A 238 3.82 -1.18 -31.12
CA PRO A 238 2.57 -0.49 -31.49
C PRO A 238 1.32 -1.37 -31.47
N GLU A 239 1.46 -2.67 -31.71
CA GLU A 239 0.36 -3.65 -31.68
C GLU A 239 -0.03 -4.05 -30.25
N GLU A 240 0.91 -4.06 -29.32
CA GLU A 240 0.70 -4.48 -27.92
C GLU A 240 0.03 -3.39 -27.09
N ARG A 241 0.47 -2.14 -27.27
CA ARG A 241 -0.05 -0.97 -26.54
C ARG A 241 -1.59 -0.91 -26.49
N PRO A 242 -2.32 -0.97 -27.63
CA PRO A 242 -3.78 -0.92 -27.58
C PRO A 242 -4.40 -2.14 -26.87
N VAL A 243 -3.79 -3.32 -26.98
CA VAL A 243 -4.31 -4.54 -26.35
C VAL A 243 -4.24 -4.46 -24.82
N TYR A 244 -3.05 -4.14 -24.28
CA TYR A 244 -2.88 -4.02 -22.83
C TYR A 244 -3.56 -2.78 -22.26
N GLY A 245 -3.59 -1.67 -23.02
CA GLY A 245 -4.34 -0.48 -22.66
C GLY A 245 -5.84 -0.75 -22.52
N ALA A 246 -6.43 -1.51 -23.45
CA ALA A 246 -7.84 -1.90 -23.36
C ALA A 246 -8.14 -2.83 -22.17
N ARG A 247 -7.22 -3.73 -21.83
CA ARG A 247 -7.36 -4.61 -20.65
C ARG A 247 -7.34 -3.80 -19.35
N LEU A 248 -6.39 -2.87 -19.21
CA LEU A 248 -6.36 -1.97 -18.07
C LEU A 248 -7.64 -1.13 -18.01
N MET A 249 -8.09 -0.56 -19.13
CA MET A 249 -9.33 0.22 -19.15
C MET A 249 -10.55 -0.60 -18.68
N HIS A 250 -10.63 -1.88 -19.06
CA HIS A 250 -11.69 -2.76 -18.60
C HIS A 250 -11.61 -3.03 -17.08
N PHE A 251 -10.40 -3.12 -16.52
CA PHE A 251 -10.21 -3.17 -15.08
C PHE A 251 -10.67 -1.88 -14.39
N LEU A 252 -10.28 -0.71 -14.92
CA LEU A 252 -10.71 0.59 -14.37
C LEU A 252 -12.22 0.78 -14.44
N GLN A 253 -12.88 0.32 -15.50
CA GLN A 253 -14.34 0.30 -15.61
C GLN A 253 -14.99 -0.54 -14.50
N ALA A 254 -14.40 -1.69 -14.16
CA ALA A 254 -14.92 -2.51 -13.08
C ALA A 254 -14.77 -1.84 -11.70
N LEU A 255 -13.78 -0.95 -11.53
CA LEU A 255 -13.61 -0.12 -10.33
C LEU A 255 -14.50 1.14 -10.32
N GLY A 256 -15.24 1.41 -11.40
CA GLY A 256 -16.06 2.62 -11.54
C GLY A 256 -15.24 3.89 -11.85
N LEU A 257 -14.12 3.76 -12.57
CA LEU A 257 -13.22 4.86 -12.96
C LEU A 257 -13.24 5.13 -14.48
N GLU A 258 -14.35 4.83 -15.14
CA GLU A 258 -14.48 4.84 -16.61
C GLU A 258 -14.59 6.23 -17.23
N SER A 259 -14.87 7.26 -16.43
CA SER A 259 -15.12 8.61 -16.93
C SER A 259 -14.70 9.70 -15.93
N PRO A 260 -14.43 10.94 -16.41
CA PRO A 260 -14.18 12.07 -15.53
C PRO A 260 -15.30 12.33 -14.53
N THR A 261 -16.56 12.09 -14.91
CA THR A 261 -17.71 12.24 -14.00
C THR A 261 -17.67 11.20 -12.88
N ALA A 262 -17.38 9.94 -13.20
CA ALA A 262 -17.27 8.87 -12.20
C ALA A 262 -16.10 9.13 -11.23
N ILE A 263 -14.96 9.58 -11.76
CA ILE A 263 -13.81 10.02 -10.95
C ILE A 263 -14.19 11.19 -10.04
N GLY A 264 -14.90 12.20 -10.55
CA GLY A 264 -15.38 13.33 -9.75
C GLY A 264 -16.30 12.90 -8.61
N GLN A 265 -17.27 12.00 -8.88
CA GLN A 265 -18.12 11.43 -7.82
C GLN A 265 -17.30 10.64 -6.78
N ARG A 266 -16.28 9.91 -7.24
CA ARG A 266 -15.40 9.16 -6.34
C ARG A 266 -14.58 10.09 -5.44
N ILE A 267 -14.10 11.22 -5.95
CA ILE A 267 -13.36 12.24 -5.19
C ILE A 267 -14.24 12.81 -4.06
N GLU A 268 -15.50 13.15 -4.34
CA GLU A 268 -16.42 13.65 -3.31
C GLU A 268 -16.64 12.59 -2.22
N PHE A 269 -16.89 11.34 -2.61
CA PHE A 269 -17.03 10.23 -1.68
C PHE A 269 -15.76 10.02 -0.82
N CYS A 270 -14.58 10.08 -1.42
CA CYS A 270 -13.30 9.95 -0.71
C CYS A 270 -13.07 11.13 0.24
N SER A 271 -13.55 12.33 -0.09
CA SER A 271 -13.45 13.51 0.78
C SER A 271 -14.25 13.30 2.07
N GLU A 272 -15.50 12.83 1.96
CA GLU A 272 -16.34 12.48 3.12
C GLU A 272 -15.76 11.31 3.92
N LEU A 273 -15.25 10.28 3.23
CA LEU A 273 -14.61 9.14 3.88
C LEU A 273 -13.39 9.56 4.70
N LEU A 274 -12.56 10.47 4.19
CA LEU A 274 -11.37 10.94 4.89
C LEU A 274 -11.72 11.58 6.23
N GLU A 275 -12.78 12.38 6.29
CA GLU A 275 -13.26 12.98 7.54
C GLU A 275 -13.70 11.92 8.56
N LYS A 276 -14.35 10.85 8.09
CA LYS A 276 -14.75 9.72 8.94
C LYS A 276 -13.54 8.94 9.45
N VAL A 277 -12.54 8.69 8.59
CA VAL A 277 -11.29 8.03 8.98
C VAL A 277 -10.56 8.85 10.03
N GLU A 278 -10.40 10.16 9.82
CA GLU A 278 -9.77 11.10 10.75
C GLU A 278 -10.48 11.10 12.11
N SER A 279 -11.81 11.26 12.10
CA SER A 279 -12.63 11.20 13.31
C SER A 279 -12.53 9.85 14.04
N TYR A 280 -12.50 8.75 13.29
CA TYR A 280 -12.35 7.41 13.86
C TYR A 280 -11.00 7.26 14.57
N VAL A 281 -9.89 7.56 13.89
CA VAL A 281 -8.55 7.36 14.45
C VAL A 281 -8.31 8.30 15.63
N ASP A 282 -8.77 9.55 15.59
CA ASP A 282 -8.63 10.49 16.70
C ASP A 282 -9.36 9.99 17.95
N ARG A 283 -10.61 9.55 17.79
CA ARG A 283 -11.41 8.99 18.88
C ARG A 283 -10.78 7.70 19.42
N PHE A 284 -10.33 6.81 18.54
CA PHE A 284 -9.68 5.56 18.95
C PHE A 284 -8.39 5.84 19.73
N VAL A 285 -7.52 6.68 19.20
CA VAL A 285 -6.26 7.05 19.84
C VAL A 285 -6.49 7.79 21.14
N ALA A 286 -7.56 8.58 21.29
CA ALA A 286 -7.86 9.25 22.55
C ALA A 286 -8.38 8.30 23.65
N THR A 287 -9.08 7.23 23.28
CA THR A 287 -9.85 6.40 24.24
C THR A 287 -9.34 4.97 24.41
N SER A 288 -8.48 4.50 23.51
CA SER A 288 -7.98 3.12 23.53
C SER A 288 -7.11 2.87 24.76
N SER A 289 -7.47 1.81 25.49
CA SER A 289 -6.73 1.28 26.64
C SER A 289 -5.50 0.46 26.23
N ALA A 290 -5.37 0.11 24.95
CA ALA A 290 -4.18 -0.57 24.43
C ALA A 290 -2.97 0.38 24.32
N LEU A 291 -3.22 1.69 24.28
CA LEU A 291 -2.17 2.71 24.18
C LEU A 291 -1.71 3.17 25.57
N LYS A 292 -0.41 3.36 25.72
CA LYS A 292 0.23 3.88 26.94
C LYS A 292 0.25 5.40 26.90
N ASP A 293 0.09 6.05 28.04
CA ASP A 293 0.26 7.51 28.15
C ASP A 293 1.74 7.92 28.18
#